data_AF-A0A3M1AWR2-F1
#
_entry.id   AF-A0A3M1AWR2-F1
#
_cell.length_a   1.000
_cell.length_b   1.000
_cell.length_c   1.000
_cell.angle_alpha   90.00
_cell.angle_beta   90.00
_cell.angle_gamma   90.00
#
_symmetry.space_group_name_H-M   'P 1'
#
loop_
_entity.id
_entity.type
_entity.pdbx_description
1 polymer ?
#
loop_
_entity_poly.entity_id
_entity_poly.type
_entity_poly.pdbx_seq_one_letter_code
_entity_poly.pdbx_strand_id
1 'polypeptide(L)'
;MGEAVLQELRGIRYLWMVHFQAYFFLTLLCALAGLWVAFYLARYWRFSPDANFYAMRAIVLLGLYQILMLFSGPRLGLYPAATLLLFSLAILVPGRPAKWVFSGLALLPMTRLLFMEMLPFLWRNLAGAGQFINTTLAAFLFTASLSLLVILWFFPLMLIASYGYSLLDPLSRLGKSFRHPAVGAGILLGLLAYGSYLYTLPAYNDIWRPSLFLRAQYSLPQKGAKLRIVGNEFFRNVSVSIDTLKRIYRGAVHAGDLPVPFQADWLEVNGRQSRTPGPQDTLHLDWQLKTSQPWYSLRLTVAADTSNLEVLNATPVFNSYPRRAEFLWEFEPPESLHVTGQFLLAPAARVIRTVEATYLKPPLPVQISAGIFNVFYRTKVVWQDTLK
;
A
#
# COMPACT_ATOMS: atom_id res chain seq x y z
N MET A 1 14.17 10.39 2.69
CA MET A 1 14.61 11.46 1.75
C MET A 1 15.78 11.01 0.86
N GLY A 2 16.85 10.40 1.38
CA GLY A 2 17.96 9.91 0.54
C GLY A 2 17.53 8.90 -0.54
N GLU A 3 16.60 8.00 -0.21
CA GLU A 3 15.98 7.10 -1.19
C GLU A 3 15.27 7.86 -2.31
N ALA A 4 14.43 8.85 -1.99
CA ALA A 4 13.69 9.64 -2.98
C ALA A 4 14.63 10.37 -3.96
N VAL A 5 15.78 10.86 -3.51
CA VAL A 5 16.80 11.46 -4.38
C VAL A 5 17.36 10.42 -5.35
N LEU A 6 17.69 9.22 -4.87
CA LEU A 6 18.15 8.12 -5.73
C LEU A 6 17.05 7.62 -6.68
N GLN A 7 15.80 7.59 -6.23
CA GLN A 7 14.64 7.26 -7.05
C GLN A 7 14.47 8.26 -8.20
N GLU A 8 14.63 9.55 -7.93
CA GLU A 8 14.55 10.61 -8.96
C GLU A 8 15.72 10.51 -9.94
N LEU A 9 16.96 10.42 -9.44
CA LEU A 9 18.17 10.31 -10.26
C LEU A 9 18.17 9.07 -11.16
N ARG A 10 17.69 7.93 -10.63
CA ARG A 10 17.60 6.68 -11.37
C ARG A 10 16.25 6.48 -12.06
N GLY A 11 15.27 7.36 -11.81
CA GLY A 11 13.87 7.24 -12.23
C GLY A 11 13.29 5.83 -12.06
N ILE A 12 13.44 5.29 -10.85
CA ILE A 12 12.92 3.98 -10.40
C ILE A 12 12.31 4.19 -9.03
N ARG A 13 11.13 3.65 -8.76
CA ARG A 13 10.36 3.86 -7.53
C ARG A 13 10.80 2.99 -6.37
N TYR A 14 11.29 1.77 -6.60
CA TYR A 14 11.55 0.79 -5.52
C TYR A 14 12.94 0.15 -5.56
N LEU A 15 14.01 0.96 -5.59
CA LEU A 15 15.38 0.45 -5.70
C LEU A 15 15.85 -0.44 -4.53
N TRP A 16 15.38 -0.17 -3.32
CA TRP A 16 15.80 -0.90 -2.13
C TRP A 16 15.26 -2.35 -2.07
N MET A 17 14.23 -2.68 -2.85
CA MET A 17 13.68 -4.03 -2.85
C MET A 17 14.66 -5.06 -3.44
N VAL A 18 15.56 -4.63 -4.33
CA VAL A 18 16.56 -5.50 -4.96
C VAL A 18 17.76 -5.71 -4.03
N HIS A 19 18.27 -4.62 -3.45
CA HIS A 19 19.52 -4.61 -2.67
C HIS A 19 19.25 -4.14 -1.24
N PHE A 20 18.31 -4.79 -0.56
CA PHE A 20 17.86 -4.38 0.79
C PHE A 20 19.03 -4.11 1.75
N GLN A 21 20.00 -5.05 1.79
CA GLN A 21 21.19 -4.91 2.64
C GLN A 21 22.01 -3.66 2.30
N ALA A 22 22.20 -3.37 1.01
CA ALA A 22 22.96 -2.22 0.58
C ALA A 22 22.24 -0.91 0.96
N TYR A 23 20.92 -0.84 0.79
CA TYR A 23 20.12 0.31 1.19
C TYR A 23 19.98 0.46 2.71
N PHE A 24 20.12 -0.62 3.48
CA PHE A 24 20.22 -0.57 4.93
C PHE A 24 21.47 0.20 5.39
N PHE A 25 22.63 -0.04 4.77
CA PHE A 25 23.83 0.76 5.04
C PHE A 25 23.67 2.23 4.65
N LEU A 26 23.00 2.53 3.54
CA LEU A 26 22.67 3.93 3.19
C LEU A 26 21.81 4.58 4.27
N THR A 27 20.83 3.84 4.80
CA THR A 27 19.97 4.30 5.88
C THR A 27 20.78 4.59 7.14
N LEU A 28 21.75 3.74 7.48
CA LEU A 28 22.68 3.97 8.59
C LEU A 28 23.52 5.23 8.38
N LEU A 29 24.10 5.43 7.18
CA LEU A 29 24.85 6.65 6.85
C LEU A 29 23.96 7.91 6.92
N CYS A 30 22.73 7.84 6.42
CA CYS A 30 21.76 8.93 6.53
C CYS A 30 21.39 9.21 8.00
N ALA A 31 21.27 8.17 8.83
CA ALA A 31 21.00 8.31 10.26
C ALA A 31 22.18 8.97 10.98
N LEU A 32 23.42 8.60 10.65
CA LEU A 32 24.63 9.25 11.16
C LEU A 32 24.71 10.72 10.71
N ALA A 33 24.36 11.01 9.46
CA ALA A 33 24.27 12.38 8.96
C ALA A 33 23.23 13.20 9.72
N GLY A 34 22.03 12.63 9.92
CA GLY A 34 20.97 13.26 10.70
C GLY A 34 21.38 13.51 12.16
N LEU A 35 22.05 12.53 12.77
CA LEU A 35 22.63 12.65 14.12
C LEU A 35 23.68 13.77 14.17
N TRP A 36 24.54 13.86 13.16
CA TRP A 36 25.56 14.89 13.06
C TRP A 36 24.94 16.28 12.96
N VAL A 37 23.96 16.45 12.05
CA VAL A 37 23.21 17.70 11.91
C VAL A 37 22.52 18.07 13.23
N ALA A 38 21.87 17.11 13.88
CA ALA A 38 21.20 17.33 15.16
C ALA A 38 22.17 17.82 16.23
N PHE A 39 23.33 17.16 16.38
CA PHE A 39 24.36 17.59 17.33
C PHE A 39 24.99 18.94 16.96
N TYR A 40 25.24 19.18 15.67
CA TYR A 40 25.79 20.45 15.20
C TYR A 40 24.84 21.61 15.49
N LEU A 41 23.55 21.45 15.20
CA LEU A 41 22.51 22.45 15.52
C LEU A 41 22.28 22.58 17.03
N ALA A 42 22.45 21.50 17.79
CA ALA A 42 22.30 21.50 19.24
C ALA A 42 23.25 22.48 19.95
N ARG A 43 24.32 22.97 19.30
CA ARG A 43 25.18 24.03 19.87
C ARG A 43 24.46 25.38 20.02
N TYR A 44 23.44 25.61 19.20
CA TYR A 44 22.65 26.85 19.20
C TYR A 44 21.38 26.72 20.01
N TRP A 45 20.95 25.49 20.29
CA TRP A 45 19.75 25.22 21.06
C TRP A 45 20.07 25.15 22.54
N ARG A 46 19.36 25.96 23.33
CA ARG A 46 19.45 25.94 24.78
C ARG A 46 18.58 24.80 25.31
N PHE A 47 19.18 23.61 25.44
CA PHE A 47 18.54 22.50 26.15
C PHE A 47 18.48 22.82 27.64
N SER A 48 17.37 22.48 28.29
CA SER A 48 17.28 22.58 29.74
C SER A 48 18.24 21.58 30.35
N PRO A 49 19.11 21.97 31.29
CA PRO A 49 19.95 21.01 32.02
C PRO A 49 19.13 20.16 32.99
N ASP A 50 17.90 20.56 33.31
CA ASP A 50 17.02 19.86 34.23
C ASP A 50 16.39 18.61 33.58
N ALA A 51 16.77 17.44 34.08
CA ALA A 51 16.22 16.15 33.66
C ALA A 51 14.70 16.07 33.86
N ASN A 52 14.18 16.69 34.92
CA ASN A 52 12.75 16.62 35.28
C ASN A 52 11.85 17.25 34.22
N PHE A 53 12.35 18.29 33.53
CA PHE A 53 11.65 18.93 32.42
C PHE A 53 11.32 17.93 31.29
N TYR A 54 12.27 17.08 30.92
CA TYR A 54 12.06 16.05 29.90
C TYR A 54 11.17 14.92 30.41
N ALA A 55 11.36 14.52 31.66
CA ALA A 55 10.57 13.47 32.29
C ALA A 55 9.08 13.81 32.34
N MET A 56 8.73 15.02 32.80
CA MET A 56 7.34 15.46 32.89
C MET A 56 6.66 15.48 31.51
N ARG A 57 7.33 16.01 30.48
CA ARG A 57 6.79 16.05 29.11
C ARG A 57 6.62 14.65 28.52
N ALA A 58 7.58 13.76 28.75
CA ALA A 58 7.49 12.37 28.31
C ALA A 58 6.29 11.68 28.95
N ILE A 59 6.08 11.83 30.26
CA ILE A 59 4.93 11.27 30.98
C ILE A 59 3.61 11.79 30.43
N VAL A 60 3.46 13.11 30.26
CA VAL A 60 2.22 13.71 29.74
C VAL A 60 1.91 13.18 28.35
N LEU A 61 2.91 13.15 27.46
CA LEU A 61 2.73 12.68 26.09
C LEU A 61 2.46 11.18 26.03
N LEU A 62 3.17 10.36 26.82
CA LEU A 62 2.91 8.92 26.92
C LEU A 62 1.53 8.64 27.51
N GLY A 63 1.07 9.42 28.49
CA GLY A 63 -0.27 9.32 29.05
C GLY A 63 -1.36 9.65 28.01
N LEU A 64 -1.16 10.72 27.23
CA LEU A 64 -2.06 11.03 26.12
C LEU A 64 -2.06 9.91 25.06
N TYR A 65 -0.87 9.41 24.72
CA TYR A 65 -0.70 8.32 23.77
C TYR A 65 -1.38 7.04 24.24
N GLN A 66 -1.27 6.73 25.53
CA GLN A 66 -1.92 5.62 26.19
C GLN A 66 -3.44 5.69 26.06
N ILE A 67 -4.02 6.86 26.34
CA ILE A 67 -5.46 7.09 26.22
C ILE A 67 -5.92 6.87 24.77
N LEU A 68 -5.21 7.45 23.80
CA LEU A 68 -5.54 7.28 22.37
C LEU A 68 -5.46 5.81 21.93
N MET A 69 -4.45 5.06 22.39
CA MET A 69 -4.30 3.64 22.08
C MET A 69 -5.34 2.76 22.77
N LEU A 70 -5.77 3.11 23.98
CA LEU A 70 -6.87 2.43 24.67
C LEU A 70 -8.19 2.51 23.88
N PHE A 71 -8.50 3.68 23.29
CA PHE A 71 -9.66 3.82 22.40
C PHE A 71 -9.56 2.96 21.14
N SER A 72 -8.35 2.74 20.62
CA SER A 72 -8.12 1.90 19.44
C SER A 72 -8.17 0.40 19.77
N GLY A 73 -7.81 0.03 21.00
CA GLY A 73 -7.97 -1.32 21.53
C GLY A 73 -7.10 -1.58 22.77
N PRO A 74 -7.58 -2.38 23.74
CA PRO A 74 -6.89 -2.56 25.02
C PRO A 74 -5.48 -3.16 24.86
N ARG A 75 -5.29 -4.04 23.86
CA ARG A 75 -3.98 -4.63 23.56
C ARG A 75 -2.95 -3.59 23.10
N LEU A 76 -3.36 -2.58 22.34
CA LEU A 76 -2.46 -1.50 21.89
C LEU A 76 -2.06 -0.59 23.05
N GLY A 77 -2.99 -0.37 24.00
CA GLY A 77 -2.73 0.34 25.24
C GLY A 77 -1.77 -0.37 26.20
N LEU A 78 -1.41 -1.65 26.03
CA LEU A 78 -0.46 -2.27 26.96
C LEU A 78 0.98 -1.76 26.77
N TYR A 79 1.36 -1.37 25.55
CA TYR A 79 2.72 -0.96 25.24
C TYR A 79 3.09 0.45 25.76
N PRO A 80 2.28 1.50 25.56
CA PRO A 80 2.55 2.80 26.16
C PRO A 80 2.44 2.72 27.69
N ALA A 81 1.53 1.92 28.25
CA ALA A 81 1.44 1.69 29.70
C ALA A 81 2.71 1.05 30.27
N ALA A 82 3.23 0.00 29.64
CA ALA A 82 4.49 -0.63 30.05
C ALA A 82 5.68 0.35 29.93
N THR A 83 5.71 1.15 28.87
CA THR A 83 6.71 2.22 28.69
C THR A 83 6.62 3.26 29.80
N LEU A 84 5.41 3.70 30.13
CA LEU A 84 5.13 4.67 31.18
C LEU A 84 5.52 4.12 32.56
N LEU A 85 5.21 2.85 32.85
CA LEU A 85 5.58 2.17 34.08
C LEU A 85 7.11 2.10 34.25
N LEU A 86 7.82 1.59 33.23
CA LEU A 86 9.27 1.47 33.25
C LEU A 86 9.94 2.84 33.35
N PHE A 87 9.42 3.85 32.66
CA PHE A 87 9.95 5.20 32.75
C PHE A 87 9.67 5.86 34.10
N SER A 88 8.51 5.62 34.70
CA SER A 88 8.20 6.09 36.06
C SER A 88 9.14 5.46 37.09
N LEU A 89 9.44 4.16 36.95
CA LEU A 89 10.47 3.50 37.75
C LEU A 89 11.85 4.13 37.52
N ALA A 90 12.21 4.50 36.28
CA ALA A 90 13.45 5.19 35.98
C ALA A 90 13.60 6.56 36.68
N ILE A 91 12.49 7.20 37.05
CA ILE A 91 12.48 8.46 37.78
C ILE A 91 12.65 8.23 39.28
N LEU A 92 11.90 7.26 39.82
CA LEU A 92 11.81 6.97 41.25
C LEU A 92 13.03 6.21 41.80
N VAL A 93 13.67 5.36 41.00
CA VAL A 93 14.77 4.51 41.49
C VAL A 93 16.01 5.34 41.82
N PRO A 94 16.63 5.14 43.00
CA PRO A 94 17.89 5.77 43.33
C PRO A 94 19.05 5.19 42.51
N GLY A 95 20.00 6.04 42.13
CA GLY A 95 21.23 5.64 41.46
C GLY A 95 21.22 5.80 39.93
N ARG A 96 22.23 6.51 39.41
CA ARG A 96 22.40 6.81 37.97
C ARG A 96 22.34 5.59 37.04
N PRO A 97 22.99 4.43 37.32
CA PRO A 97 22.97 3.30 36.39
C PRO A 97 21.58 2.68 36.27
N ALA A 98 20.84 2.55 37.37
CA ALA A 98 19.49 1.99 37.34
C ALA A 98 18.52 2.89 36.55
N LYS A 99 18.61 4.22 36.72
CA LYS A 99 17.85 5.19 35.90
C LYS A 99 18.10 5.00 34.41
N TRP A 100 19.34 4.70 34.03
CA TRP A 100 19.70 4.42 32.64
C TRP A 100 19.13 3.11 32.12
N VAL A 101 19.27 2.04 32.89
CA VAL A 101 18.71 0.73 32.52
C VAL A 101 17.20 0.85 32.32
N PHE A 102 16.47 1.44 33.28
CA PHE A 102 15.02 1.60 33.15
C PHE A 102 14.61 2.56 32.03
N SER A 103 15.36 3.65 31.79
CA SER A 103 15.08 4.56 30.66
C SER A 103 15.29 3.85 29.32
N GLY A 104 16.33 3.02 29.19
CA GLY A 104 16.58 2.21 28.00
C GLY A 104 15.52 1.14 27.80
N LEU A 105 15.17 0.41 28.87
CA LEU A 105 14.11 -0.60 28.85
C LEU A 105 12.74 0.02 28.52
N ALA A 106 12.47 1.24 28.97
CA ALA A 106 11.23 1.95 28.64
C ALA A 106 11.06 2.19 27.14
N LEU A 107 12.13 2.22 26.34
CA LEU A 107 12.02 2.34 24.88
C LEU A 107 11.51 1.05 24.21
N LEU A 108 11.68 -0.11 24.85
CA LEU A 108 11.41 -1.41 24.25
C LEU A 108 9.92 -1.67 23.94
N PRO A 109 8.94 -1.40 24.84
CA PRO A 109 7.55 -1.72 24.54
C PRO A 109 7.00 -0.90 23.36
N MET A 110 7.25 0.42 23.35
CA MET A 110 6.80 1.29 22.26
C MET A 110 7.51 1.01 20.92
N THR A 111 8.80 0.65 20.93
CA THR A 111 9.49 0.19 19.71
C THR A 111 8.94 -1.15 19.23
N ARG A 112 8.68 -2.10 20.14
CA ARG A 112 8.01 -3.36 19.78
C ARG A 112 6.64 -3.13 19.15
N LEU A 113 5.82 -2.23 19.70
CA LEU A 113 4.54 -1.86 19.11
C LEU A 113 4.71 -1.33 17.67
N LEU A 114 5.71 -0.47 17.45
CA LEU A 114 6.03 0.03 16.13
C LEU A 114 6.41 -1.10 15.17
N PHE A 115 7.32 -1.99 15.56
CA PHE A 115 7.82 -3.05 14.67
C PHE A 115 6.80 -4.18 14.42
N MET A 116 5.96 -4.51 15.40
CA MET A 116 5.04 -5.65 15.31
C MET A 116 3.69 -5.29 14.70
N GLU A 117 3.17 -4.09 14.96
CA GLU A 117 1.82 -3.70 14.53
C GLU A 117 1.88 -2.59 13.48
N MET A 118 2.66 -1.53 13.74
CA MET A 118 2.64 -0.33 12.89
C MET A 118 3.41 -0.49 11.59
N LEU A 119 4.61 -1.08 11.61
CA LEU A 119 5.39 -1.30 10.38
C LEU A 119 4.69 -2.22 9.39
N PRO A 120 4.13 -3.38 9.79
CA PRO A 120 3.35 -4.20 8.87
C PRO A 120 2.13 -3.47 8.31
N PHE A 121 1.43 -2.67 9.14
CA PHE A 121 0.34 -1.82 8.68
C PHE A 121 0.82 -0.79 7.65
N LEU A 122 1.89 -0.06 7.94
CA LEU A 122 2.49 0.90 7.01
C LEU A 122 2.94 0.23 5.72
N TRP A 123 3.52 -0.97 5.79
CA TRP A 123 3.98 -1.72 4.62
C TRP A 123 2.83 -2.16 3.72
N ARG A 124 1.74 -2.68 4.31
CA ARG A 124 0.53 -3.05 3.58
C ARG A 124 -0.11 -1.84 2.90
N ASN A 125 -0.17 -0.71 3.61
CA ASN A 125 -0.67 0.54 3.04
C ASN A 125 0.26 1.11 1.97
N LEU A 126 1.58 1.02 2.14
CA LEU A 126 2.57 1.44 1.15
C LEU A 126 2.47 0.60 -0.13
N ALA A 127 2.35 -0.72 0.01
CA ALA A 127 2.21 -1.64 -1.12
C ALA A 127 0.88 -1.45 -1.87
N GLY A 128 -0.21 -1.16 -1.15
CA GLY A 128 -1.53 -0.93 -1.74
C GLY A 128 -1.71 0.50 -2.29
N ALA A 129 -1.57 1.51 -1.44
CA ALA A 129 -1.81 2.91 -1.79
C ALA A 129 -0.69 3.50 -2.65
N GLY A 130 0.56 3.06 -2.46
CA GLY A 130 1.71 3.56 -3.22
C GLY A 130 1.57 3.36 -4.73
N GLN A 131 0.87 2.31 -5.16
CA GLN A 131 0.62 2.03 -6.59
C GLN A 131 -0.20 3.12 -7.28
N PHE A 132 -1.02 3.86 -6.53
CA PHE A 132 -1.92 4.89 -7.06
C PHE A 132 -1.35 6.32 -6.96
N ILE A 133 -0.19 6.48 -6.34
CA ILE A 133 0.49 7.77 -6.25
C ILE A 133 1.16 8.04 -7.59
N ASN A 134 0.50 8.87 -8.40
CA ASN A 134 0.86 9.10 -9.79
C ASN A 134 1.60 10.44 -10.02
N THR A 135 1.74 11.26 -8.98
CA THR A 135 2.39 12.58 -9.07
C THR A 135 3.49 12.72 -8.03
N THR A 136 4.56 13.42 -8.37
CA THR A 136 5.69 13.70 -7.47
C THR A 136 5.23 14.44 -6.21
N LEU A 137 4.28 15.39 -6.35
CA LEU A 137 3.70 16.10 -5.22
C LEU A 137 2.96 15.14 -4.27
N ALA A 138 2.13 14.24 -4.79
CA ALA A 138 1.43 13.27 -3.95
C ALA A 138 2.42 12.31 -3.25
N ALA A 139 3.49 11.89 -3.93
CA ALA A 139 4.55 11.07 -3.33
C ALA A 139 5.29 11.79 -2.20
N PHE A 140 5.62 13.07 -2.42
CA PHE A 140 6.23 13.93 -1.41
C PHE A 140 5.32 14.13 -0.21
N LEU A 141 4.07 14.54 -0.42
CA LEU A 141 3.09 14.76 0.66
C LEU A 141 2.85 13.47 1.45
N PHE A 142 2.74 12.34 0.77
CA PHE A 142 2.55 11.05 1.41
C PHE A 142 3.78 10.66 2.25
N THR A 143 4.99 10.81 1.72
CA THR A 143 6.24 10.52 2.46
C THR A 143 6.44 11.48 3.64
N ALA A 144 6.10 12.77 3.46
CA ALA A 144 6.13 13.78 4.51
C ALA A 144 5.13 13.45 5.63
N SER A 145 3.91 13.04 5.26
CA SER A 145 2.87 12.62 6.22
C SER A 145 3.29 11.40 7.03
N LEU A 146 3.86 10.38 6.36
CA LEU A 146 4.43 9.22 7.04
C LEU A 146 5.59 9.59 7.96
N SER A 147 6.48 10.48 7.51
CA SER A 147 7.60 10.97 8.33
C SER A 147 7.10 11.73 9.56
N LEU A 148 6.09 12.58 9.40
CA LEU A 148 5.46 13.30 10.51
C LEU A 148 4.83 12.34 11.51
N LEU A 149 4.09 11.34 11.04
CA LEU A 149 3.51 10.31 11.90
C LEU A 149 4.61 9.56 12.69
N VAL A 150 5.71 9.19 12.03
CA VAL A 150 6.85 8.54 12.69
C VAL A 150 7.49 9.47 13.71
N ILE A 151 7.67 10.76 13.40
CA ILE A 151 8.20 11.76 14.34
C ILE A 151 7.29 11.87 15.57
N LEU A 152 5.98 12.01 15.37
CA LEU A 152 5.00 12.10 16.46
C LEU A 152 5.01 10.83 17.33
N TRP A 153 5.19 9.65 16.72
CA TRP A 153 5.33 8.38 17.42
C TRP A 153 6.60 8.32 18.29
N PHE A 154 7.74 8.73 17.73
CA PHE A 154 9.03 8.69 18.42
C PHE A 154 9.23 9.85 19.40
N PHE A 155 8.41 10.90 19.35
CA PHE A 155 8.59 12.08 20.19
C PHE A 155 8.65 11.79 21.70
N PRO A 156 7.74 11.02 22.32
CA PRO A 156 7.89 10.65 23.74
C PRO A 156 9.17 9.85 24.01
N LEU A 157 9.60 9.00 23.08
CA LEU A 157 10.84 8.22 23.20
C LEU A 157 12.08 9.11 23.13
N MET A 158 12.06 10.15 22.29
CA MET A 158 13.13 11.15 22.24
C MET A 158 13.25 11.91 23.57
N LEU A 159 12.14 12.20 24.25
CA LEU A 159 12.15 12.84 25.56
C LEU A 159 12.68 11.90 26.67
N ILE A 160 12.31 10.61 26.65
CA ILE A 160 12.89 9.59 27.53
C ILE A 160 14.41 9.49 27.32
N ALA A 161 14.85 9.43 26.06
CA ALA A 161 16.26 9.38 25.73
C ALA A 161 17.00 10.66 26.17
N SER A 162 16.35 11.82 26.07
CA SER A 162 16.89 13.10 26.55
C SER A 162 17.03 13.15 28.07
N TYR A 163 16.04 12.62 28.81
CA TYR A 163 16.13 12.41 30.26
C TYR A 163 17.35 11.54 30.60
N GLY A 164 17.50 10.38 29.96
CA GLY A 164 18.67 9.54 30.13
C GLY A 164 19.97 10.32 29.87
N TYR A 165 20.08 10.96 28.70
CA TYR A 165 21.27 11.71 28.28
C TYR A 165 21.69 12.78 29.30
N SER A 166 20.74 13.51 29.87
CA SER A 166 21.03 14.53 30.90
C SER A 166 21.68 13.98 32.17
N LEU A 167 21.60 12.67 32.40
CA LEU A 167 22.18 11.99 33.57
C LEU A 167 23.61 11.44 33.32
N LEU A 168 24.14 11.49 32.08
CA LEU A 168 25.49 10.98 31.75
C LEU A 168 26.44 12.05 31.19
N ASP A 169 27.44 12.41 32.00
CA ASP A 169 28.58 13.24 31.59
C ASP A 169 29.43 12.65 30.43
N PRO A 170 29.68 11.32 30.32
CA PRO A 170 30.56 10.77 29.28
C PRO A 170 29.99 10.93 27.85
N LEU A 171 28.68 10.77 27.68
CA LEU A 171 28.01 10.91 26.38
C LEU A 171 28.03 12.37 25.89
N SER A 172 28.13 13.33 26.80
CA SER A 172 28.33 14.74 26.45
C SER A 172 29.66 14.97 25.71
N ARG A 173 30.71 14.23 26.07
CA ARG A 173 32.03 14.34 25.42
C ARG A 173 32.01 13.75 24.02
N LEU A 174 31.44 12.55 23.86
CA LEU A 174 31.23 11.94 22.55
C LEU A 174 30.40 12.83 21.62
N GLY A 175 29.31 13.41 22.15
CA GLY A 175 28.50 14.37 21.43
C GLY A 175 29.28 15.61 20.99
N LYS A 176 30.17 16.15 21.84
CA LYS A 176 31.05 17.28 21.47
C LYS A 176 32.02 16.93 20.36
N SER A 177 32.65 15.75 20.39
CA SER A 177 33.54 15.29 19.32
C SER A 177 32.80 15.07 18.00
N PHE A 178 31.59 14.50 18.06
CA PHE A 178 30.78 14.24 16.87
C PHE A 178 30.31 15.53 16.18
N ARG A 179 30.26 16.67 16.88
CA ARG A 179 29.89 17.99 16.31
C ARG A 179 30.93 18.57 15.35
N HIS A 180 32.14 18.02 15.32
CA HIS A 180 33.22 18.62 14.54
C HIS A 180 32.87 18.62 13.04
N PRO A 181 33.07 19.74 12.30
CA PRO A 181 32.78 19.82 10.87
C PRO A 181 33.47 18.73 10.04
N ALA A 182 34.67 18.31 10.45
CA ALA A 182 35.39 17.21 9.79
C ALA A 182 34.63 15.88 9.83
N VAL A 183 33.90 15.58 10.91
CA VAL A 183 33.04 14.39 11.00
C VAL A 183 31.91 14.50 9.98
N GLY A 184 31.29 15.67 9.87
CA GLY A 184 30.26 15.95 8.88
C GLY A 184 30.76 15.81 7.44
N ALA A 185 31.94 16.35 7.15
CA ALA A 185 32.60 16.19 5.85
C ALA A 185 32.89 14.70 5.55
N GLY A 186 33.36 13.93 6.53
CA GLY A 186 33.57 12.49 6.39
C GLY A 186 32.29 11.72 6.10
N ILE A 187 31.19 12.03 6.81
CA ILE A 187 29.87 11.43 6.56
C ILE A 187 29.36 11.80 5.17
N LEU A 188 29.51 13.06 4.74
CA LEU A 188 29.11 13.51 3.42
C LEU A 188 29.90 12.79 2.30
N LEU A 189 31.22 12.67 2.44
CA LEU A 189 32.05 11.89 1.53
C LEU A 189 31.62 10.42 1.50
N GLY A 190 31.32 9.82 2.66
CA GLY A 190 30.77 8.48 2.76
C GLY A 190 29.44 8.33 2.03
N LEU A 191 28.52 9.29 2.17
CA LEU A 191 27.25 9.32 1.44
C LEU A 191 27.44 9.44 -0.07
N LEU A 192 28.37 10.29 -0.53
CA LEU A 192 28.66 10.46 -1.95
C LEU A 192 29.31 9.21 -2.55
N ALA A 193 30.32 8.64 -1.89
CA ALA A 193 31.01 7.43 -2.32
C ALA A 193 30.05 6.23 -2.34
N TYR A 194 29.29 6.03 -1.26
CA TYR A 194 28.36 4.92 -1.15
C TYR A 194 27.12 5.10 -2.04
N GLY A 195 26.62 6.33 -2.19
CA GLY A 195 25.57 6.66 -3.14
C GLY A 195 25.99 6.39 -4.58
N SER A 196 27.24 6.71 -4.94
CA SER A 196 27.83 6.39 -6.25
C SER A 196 27.93 4.87 -6.45
N TYR A 197 28.36 4.12 -5.43
CA TYR A 197 28.35 2.66 -5.45
C TYR A 197 26.94 2.10 -5.69
N LEU A 198 25.92 2.57 -4.95
CA LEU A 198 24.53 2.15 -5.14
C LEU A 198 23.99 2.50 -6.53
N TYR A 199 24.47 3.57 -7.15
CA TYR A 199 24.09 3.93 -8.52
C TYR A 199 24.54 2.88 -9.54
N THR A 200 25.69 2.23 -9.30
CA THR A 200 26.21 1.17 -10.18
C THR A 200 25.47 -0.16 -10.05
N LEU A 201 24.77 -0.40 -8.93
CA LEU A 201 24.05 -1.66 -8.72
C LEU A 201 22.89 -1.82 -9.71
N PRO A 202 22.62 -3.03 -10.21
CA PRO A 202 21.52 -3.27 -11.13
C PRO A 202 20.19 -2.91 -10.46
N ALA A 203 19.33 -2.24 -11.23
CA ALA A 203 18.03 -1.75 -10.78
C ALA A 203 17.01 -2.87 -10.50
N TYR A 204 17.22 -4.04 -11.09
CA TYR A 204 16.33 -5.20 -11.07
C TYR A 204 17.18 -6.47 -10.97
N ASN A 205 16.59 -7.54 -10.45
CA ASN A 205 17.18 -8.88 -10.45
C ASN A 205 16.08 -9.91 -10.79
N ASP A 206 16.40 -11.20 -10.69
CA ASP A 206 15.43 -12.26 -11.01
C ASP A 206 14.25 -12.34 -10.03
N ILE A 207 14.42 -11.82 -8.81
CA ILE A 207 13.41 -11.85 -7.75
C ILE A 207 12.46 -10.65 -7.88
N TRP A 208 13.00 -9.47 -8.21
CA TRP A 208 12.27 -8.22 -8.33
C TRP A 208 12.40 -7.66 -9.74
N ARG A 209 11.40 -7.99 -10.56
CA ARG A 209 11.25 -7.51 -11.93
C ARG A 209 10.11 -6.50 -12.02
N PRO A 210 10.26 -5.44 -12.82
CA PRO A 210 9.17 -4.53 -13.05
C PRO A 210 8.05 -5.27 -13.79
N SER A 211 6.81 -4.96 -13.45
CA SER A 211 5.62 -5.62 -13.97
C SER A 211 4.78 -4.63 -14.76
N LEU A 212 4.38 -5.04 -15.95
CA LEU A 212 3.57 -4.28 -16.87
C LEU A 212 2.25 -5.02 -17.07
N PHE A 213 1.17 -4.37 -16.66
CA PHE A 213 -0.20 -4.85 -16.77
C PHE A 213 -0.88 -4.16 -17.95
N LEU A 214 -1.23 -4.94 -18.97
CA LEU A 214 -2.14 -4.48 -20.00
C LEU A 214 -3.56 -4.83 -19.58
N ARG A 215 -4.32 -3.81 -19.21
CA ARG A 215 -5.72 -3.91 -18.78
C ARG A 215 -6.63 -3.47 -19.91
N ALA A 216 -7.30 -4.43 -20.53
CA ALA A 216 -8.38 -4.18 -21.47
C ALA A 216 -9.71 -4.22 -20.72
N GLN A 217 -10.61 -3.27 -20.98
CA GLN A 217 -11.98 -3.28 -20.50
C GLN A 217 -12.91 -3.12 -21.69
N TYR A 218 -13.88 -4.03 -21.83
CA TYR A 218 -14.86 -4.01 -22.92
C TYR A 218 -16.27 -4.10 -22.35
N SER A 219 -17.12 -3.13 -22.68
CA SER A 219 -18.54 -3.14 -22.33
C SER A 219 -19.35 -3.69 -23.52
N LEU A 220 -19.96 -4.85 -23.34
CA LEU A 220 -20.75 -5.51 -24.39
C LEU A 220 -21.95 -4.67 -24.88
N PRO A 221 -22.79 -4.09 -23.99
CA PRO A 221 -23.96 -3.32 -24.44
C PRO A 221 -23.59 -2.01 -25.14
N GLN A 222 -22.57 -1.31 -24.66
CA GLN A 222 -22.15 -0.01 -25.20
C GLN A 222 -21.13 -0.15 -26.33
N LYS A 223 -20.60 -1.36 -26.56
CA LYS A 223 -19.43 -1.64 -27.42
C LYS A 223 -18.25 -0.72 -27.12
N GLY A 224 -18.13 -0.29 -25.87
CA GLY A 224 -17.09 0.62 -25.40
C GLY A 224 -15.83 -0.16 -25.05
N ALA A 225 -14.71 0.17 -25.69
CA ALA A 225 -13.42 -0.47 -25.49
C ALA A 225 -12.42 0.52 -24.87
N LYS A 226 -11.78 0.12 -23.77
CA LYS A 226 -10.69 0.88 -23.14
C LYS A 226 -9.49 -0.03 -22.93
N LEU A 227 -8.37 0.33 -23.54
CA LEU A 227 -7.10 -0.34 -23.33
C LEU A 227 -6.18 0.56 -22.52
N ARG A 228 -5.65 0.07 -21.40
CA ARG A 228 -4.75 0.80 -20.54
C ARG A 228 -3.53 -0.03 -20.21
N ILE A 229 -2.37 0.56 -20.35
CA ILE A 229 -1.11 0.01 -19.84
C ILE A 229 -0.84 0.61 -18.46
N VAL A 230 -0.49 -0.23 -17.49
CA VAL A 230 -0.18 0.16 -16.11
C VAL A 230 1.05 -0.60 -15.63
N GLY A 231 2.04 0.08 -15.10
CA GLY A 231 3.23 -0.48 -14.50
C GLY A 231 3.22 -0.28 -12.99
N ASN A 232 3.85 -1.20 -12.27
CA ASN A 232 4.26 -0.94 -10.89
C ASN A 232 5.48 0.01 -10.82
N GLU A 233 6.14 0.24 -11.97
CA GLU A 233 7.36 1.03 -12.13
C GLU A 233 7.28 1.93 -13.37
N PHE A 234 8.18 2.90 -13.49
CA PHE A 234 8.23 3.77 -14.67
C PHE A 234 8.59 3.01 -15.95
N PHE A 235 7.89 3.32 -17.05
CA PHE A 235 8.14 2.75 -18.36
C PHE A 235 9.38 3.36 -19.00
N ARG A 236 10.55 2.78 -18.69
CA ARG A 236 11.82 3.13 -19.32
C ARG A 236 12.11 2.20 -20.49
N ASN A 237 12.20 2.76 -21.69
CA ASN A 237 12.47 2.03 -22.94
C ASN A 237 11.46 0.90 -23.20
N VAL A 238 10.21 1.11 -22.81
CA VAL A 238 9.12 0.18 -23.12
C VAL A 238 8.52 0.60 -24.46
N SER A 239 8.59 -0.29 -25.45
CA SER A 239 7.92 -0.10 -26.73
C SER A 239 6.69 -1.01 -26.78
N VAL A 240 5.53 -0.41 -27.01
CA VAL A 240 4.26 -1.10 -27.20
C VAL A 240 3.86 -0.93 -28.66
N SER A 241 3.67 -2.05 -29.35
CA SER A 241 3.17 -2.10 -30.73
C SER A 241 1.88 -2.90 -30.78
N ILE A 242 0.81 -2.27 -31.24
CA ILE A 242 -0.52 -2.87 -31.38
C ILE A 242 -1.09 -2.39 -32.70
N ASP A 243 -1.20 -3.29 -33.67
CA ASP A 243 -1.71 -2.97 -35.00
C ASP A 243 -1.00 -1.72 -35.59
N THR A 244 -1.72 -0.60 -35.80
CA THR A 244 -1.19 0.66 -36.31
C THR A 244 -0.54 1.55 -35.23
N LEU A 245 -0.80 1.31 -33.95
CA LEU A 245 -0.26 2.10 -32.86
C LEU A 245 1.12 1.59 -32.42
N LYS A 246 2.14 2.43 -32.61
CA LYS A 246 3.46 2.23 -32.01
C LYS A 246 3.74 3.35 -31.01
N ARG A 247 3.91 2.98 -29.74
CA ARG A 247 4.18 3.94 -28.66
C ARG A 247 5.42 3.54 -27.89
N ILE A 248 6.35 4.49 -27.76
CA ILE A 248 7.59 4.29 -27.00
C ILE A 248 7.50 5.17 -25.75
N TYR A 249 7.62 4.54 -24.60
CA TYR A 249 7.67 5.22 -23.32
C TYR A 249 9.13 5.39 -22.90
N ARG A 250 9.54 6.64 -22.66
CA ARG A 250 10.91 7.03 -22.30
C ARG A 250 11.02 7.81 -20.98
N GLY A 251 9.88 8.07 -20.33
CA GLY A 251 9.80 9.00 -19.19
C GLY A 251 9.23 8.37 -17.93
N ALA A 252 8.97 9.22 -16.93
CA ALA A 252 8.30 8.88 -15.68
C ALA A 252 6.78 8.64 -15.88
N VAL A 253 6.43 7.79 -16.84
CA VAL A 253 5.06 7.37 -17.12
C VAL A 253 4.94 5.93 -16.66
N HIS A 254 4.02 5.66 -15.74
CA HIS A 254 3.70 4.32 -15.25
C HIS A 254 2.26 3.91 -15.60
N ALA A 255 1.50 4.78 -16.26
CA ALA A 255 0.20 4.42 -16.81
C ALA A 255 -0.11 5.24 -18.06
N GLY A 256 -0.82 4.63 -19.01
CA GLY A 256 -1.30 5.34 -20.19
C GLY A 256 -2.50 4.65 -20.80
N ASP A 257 -3.46 5.43 -21.27
CA ASP A 257 -4.52 4.92 -22.12
C ASP A 257 -3.97 4.75 -23.55
N LEU A 258 -4.35 3.64 -24.19
CA LEU A 258 -4.00 3.28 -25.57
C LEU A 258 -5.29 3.41 -26.40
N PRO A 259 -5.38 4.38 -27.31
CA PRO A 259 -6.60 4.65 -28.07
C PRO A 259 -6.75 3.68 -29.25
N VAL A 260 -6.78 2.38 -28.95
CA VAL A 260 -6.95 1.31 -29.96
C VAL A 260 -8.33 0.68 -29.74
N PRO A 261 -9.24 0.75 -30.72
CA PRO A 261 -10.51 0.04 -30.62
C PRO A 261 -10.28 -1.47 -30.71
N PHE A 262 -11.06 -2.25 -29.96
CA PHE A 262 -11.04 -3.70 -30.03
C PHE A 262 -12.42 -4.27 -29.69
N GLN A 263 -12.65 -5.51 -30.09
CA GLN A 263 -13.82 -6.30 -29.72
C GLN A 263 -13.38 -7.48 -28.87
N ALA A 264 -14.17 -7.79 -27.84
CA ALA A 264 -13.94 -8.93 -26.96
C ALA A 264 -15.29 -9.62 -26.68
N ASP A 265 -15.98 -10.00 -27.76
CA ASP A 265 -17.25 -10.72 -27.73
C ASP A 265 -17.03 -12.19 -27.37
N TRP A 266 -16.34 -12.43 -26.26
CA TRP A 266 -15.98 -13.76 -25.77
C TRP A 266 -16.99 -14.34 -24.81
N LEU A 267 -17.75 -13.47 -24.15
CA LEU A 267 -18.77 -13.84 -23.18
C LEU A 267 -20.14 -13.88 -23.87
N GLU A 268 -20.79 -15.04 -23.79
CA GLU A 268 -22.17 -15.22 -24.18
C GLU A 268 -23.03 -15.42 -22.93
N VAL A 269 -24.10 -14.63 -22.82
CA VAL A 269 -25.08 -14.74 -21.75
C VAL A 269 -26.40 -15.16 -22.37
N ASN A 270 -26.73 -16.44 -22.22
CA ASN A 270 -27.99 -17.02 -22.67
C ASN A 270 -28.81 -17.44 -21.46
N GLY A 271 -30.14 -17.44 -21.57
CA GLY A 271 -30.96 -17.92 -20.47
C GLY A 271 -32.39 -17.45 -20.50
N ARG A 272 -33.16 -17.97 -19.55
CA ARG A 272 -34.52 -17.55 -19.28
C ARG A 272 -34.57 -16.85 -17.93
N GLN A 273 -35.52 -15.95 -17.84
CA GLN A 273 -35.89 -15.32 -16.58
C GLN A 273 -37.41 -15.22 -16.58
N SER A 274 -38.01 -15.44 -15.43
CA SER A 274 -39.43 -15.19 -15.22
C SER A 274 -39.62 -14.45 -13.91
N ARG A 275 -40.55 -13.51 -13.94
CA ARG A 275 -40.98 -12.75 -12.77
C ARG A 275 -42.39 -13.21 -12.44
N THR A 276 -42.58 -13.74 -11.24
CA THR A 276 -43.90 -14.09 -10.72
C THR A 276 -44.36 -12.95 -9.82
N PRO A 277 -45.33 -12.13 -10.25
CA PRO A 277 -45.79 -11.00 -9.46
C PRO A 277 -46.51 -11.48 -8.19
N GLY A 278 -46.28 -10.78 -7.07
CA GLY A 278 -46.86 -11.13 -5.77
C GLY A 278 -46.78 -9.97 -4.76
N PRO A 279 -47.10 -10.21 -3.47
CA PRO A 279 -46.84 -9.24 -2.40
C PRO A 279 -45.36 -8.84 -2.33
N GLN A 280 -44.50 -9.79 -2.65
CA GLN A 280 -43.12 -9.61 -3.09
C GLN A 280 -43.00 -10.34 -4.43
N ASP A 281 -42.28 -9.76 -5.38
CA ASP A 281 -42.09 -10.40 -6.67
C ASP A 281 -41.00 -11.46 -6.55
N THR A 282 -41.23 -12.63 -7.14
CA THR A 282 -40.24 -13.70 -7.20
C THR A 282 -39.58 -13.69 -8.57
N LEU A 283 -38.27 -13.45 -8.61
CA LEU A 283 -37.45 -13.56 -9.82
C LEU A 283 -36.86 -14.97 -9.89
N HIS A 284 -37.21 -15.72 -10.93
CA HIS A 284 -36.55 -16.96 -11.31
C HIS A 284 -35.50 -16.68 -12.38
N LEU A 285 -34.30 -17.16 -12.13
CA LEU A 285 -33.10 -16.98 -12.94
C LEU A 285 -32.62 -18.35 -13.39
N ASP A 286 -32.49 -18.54 -14.70
CA ASP A 286 -31.98 -19.77 -15.30
C ASP A 286 -31.06 -19.41 -16.49
N TRP A 287 -29.77 -19.21 -16.23
CA TRP A 287 -28.82 -18.72 -17.23
C TRP A 287 -27.68 -19.68 -17.48
N GLN A 288 -27.27 -19.69 -18.74
CA GLN A 288 -26.07 -20.32 -19.22
C GLN A 288 -25.08 -19.24 -19.67
N LEU A 289 -24.01 -19.10 -18.90
CA LEU A 289 -22.85 -18.27 -19.25
C LEU A 289 -21.88 -19.17 -20.03
N LYS A 290 -21.54 -18.77 -21.25
CA LYS A 290 -20.54 -19.48 -22.06
C LYS A 290 -19.41 -18.54 -22.41
N THR A 291 -18.24 -19.11 -22.64
CA THR A 291 -17.10 -18.37 -23.15
C THR A 291 -16.41 -19.06 -24.31
N SER A 292 -15.97 -18.28 -25.30
CA SER A 292 -15.15 -18.75 -26.41
C SER A 292 -13.65 -18.73 -26.10
N GLN A 293 -13.25 -18.18 -24.96
CA GLN A 293 -11.89 -18.16 -24.44
C GLN A 293 -11.88 -18.59 -22.97
N PRO A 294 -10.83 -19.27 -22.45
CA PRO A 294 -10.74 -19.58 -21.03
C PRO A 294 -10.74 -18.31 -20.17
N TRP A 295 -11.76 -18.13 -19.33
CA TRP A 295 -11.78 -17.09 -18.32
C TRP A 295 -10.88 -17.49 -17.13
N TYR A 296 -10.26 -16.50 -16.50
CA TYR A 296 -9.51 -16.67 -15.26
C TYR A 296 -10.42 -16.54 -14.04
N SER A 297 -11.35 -15.59 -14.09
CA SER A 297 -12.38 -15.42 -13.07
C SER A 297 -13.66 -14.86 -13.67
N LEU A 298 -14.77 -15.19 -13.05
CA LEU A 298 -16.10 -14.74 -13.42
C LEU A 298 -16.81 -14.24 -12.17
N ARG A 299 -17.36 -13.04 -12.22
CA ARG A 299 -18.22 -12.48 -11.19
C ARG A 299 -19.56 -12.16 -11.81
N LEU A 300 -20.62 -12.76 -11.27
CA LEU A 300 -21.99 -12.35 -11.55
C LEU A 300 -22.55 -11.65 -10.31
N THR A 301 -23.06 -10.44 -10.50
CA THR A 301 -23.77 -9.67 -9.49
C THR A 301 -25.21 -9.46 -9.93
N VAL A 302 -26.14 -9.78 -9.03
CA VAL A 302 -27.57 -9.50 -9.19
C VAL A 302 -27.94 -8.52 -8.08
N ALA A 303 -28.34 -7.30 -8.42
CA ALA A 303 -28.63 -6.23 -7.46
C ALA A 303 -30.01 -5.63 -7.68
N ALA A 304 -30.72 -5.28 -6.60
CA ALA A 304 -31.97 -4.52 -6.67
C ALA A 304 -31.71 -3.02 -6.48
N ASP A 305 -32.45 -2.17 -7.20
CA ASP A 305 -32.24 -0.71 -7.20
C ASP A 305 -32.74 -0.03 -5.92
N THR A 306 -33.90 -0.44 -5.41
CA THR A 306 -34.68 0.30 -4.41
C THR A 306 -34.87 -0.47 -3.10
N SER A 307 -34.89 -1.80 -3.14
CA SER A 307 -35.24 -2.64 -2.00
C SER A 307 -34.15 -3.65 -1.65
N ASN A 308 -34.39 -4.38 -0.56
CA ASN A 308 -33.62 -5.57 -0.29
C ASN A 308 -33.90 -6.65 -1.35
N LEU A 309 -32.89 -7.47 -1.62
CA LEU A 309 -32.93 -8.64 -2.49
C LEU A 309 -32.64 -9.84 -1.59
N GLU A 310 -33.68 -10.64 -1.34
CA GLU A 310 -33.57 -11.84 -0.53
C GLU A 310 -33.35 -13.05 -1.44
N VAL A 311 -32.35 -13.87 -1.12
CA VAL A 311 -31.99 -15.04 -1.92
C VAL A 311 -32.73 -16.25 -1.36
N LEU A 312 -33.73 -16.75 -2.08
CA LEU A 312 -34.50 -17.93 -1.67
C LEU A 312 -33.72 -19.22 -1.91
N ASN A 313 -33.20 -19.37 -3.13
CA ASN A 313 -32.45 -20.54 -3.55
C ASN A 313 -31.56 -20.13 -4.72
N ALA A 314 -30.26 -20.32 -4.65
CA ALA A 314 -29.40 -20.11 -5.80
C ALA A 314 -28.12 -20.94 -5.68
N THR A 315 -27.67 -21.48 -6.81
CA THR A 315 -26.55 -22.41 -6.85
C THR A 315 -25.58 -22.01 -7.95
N PRO A 316 -24.29 -21.76 -7.63
CA PRO A 316 -23.67 -21.57 -6.31
C PRO A 316 -23.66 -20.09 -5.84
N VAL A 317 -24.26 -19.75 -4.70
CA VAL A 317 -24.13 -18.39 -4.10
C VAL A 317 -22.91 -18.33 -3.21
N PHE A 318 -22.06 -17.32 -3.41
CA PHE A 318 -20.86 -17.11 -2.60
C PHE A 318 -21.07 -16.06 -1.51
N ASN A 319 -21.71 -14.93 -1.83
CA ASN A 319 -22.02 -13.89 -0.85
C ASN A 319 -23.41 -13.29 -1.10
N SER A 320 -24.19 -13.14 -0.03
CA SER A 320 -25.48 -12.44 -0.04
C SER A 320 -25.40 -11.21 0.85
N TYR A 321 -25.84 -10.07 0.33
CA TYR A 321 -25.93 -8.79 1.03
C TYR A 321 -27.35 -8.25 0.88
N PRO A 322 -27.81 -7.32 1.74
CA PRO A 322 -29.19 -6.86 1.75
C PRO A 322 -29.76 -6.47 0.38
N ARG A 323 -28.96 -5.97 -0.57
CA ARG A 323 -29.42 -5.53 -1.91
C ARG A 323 -28.75 -6.22 -3.09
N ARG A 324 -27.88 -7.21 -2.84
CA ARG A 324 -27.09 -7.84 -3.91
C ARG A 324 -26.74 -9.29 -3.57
N ALA A 325 -26.81 -10.14 -4.57
CA ALA A 325 -26.24 -11.48 -4.56
C ALA A 325 -25.02 -11.52 -5.48
N GLU A 326 -23.93 -12.11 -4.99
CA GLU A 326 -22.68 -12.26 -5.74
C GLU A 326 -22.33 -13.74 -5.90
N PHE A 327 -22.07 -14.11 -7.15
CA PHE A 327 -21.59 -15.40 -7.59
C PHE A 327 -20.18 -15.20 -8.11
N LEU A 328 -19.20 -15.86 -7.50
CA LEU A 328 -17.79 -15.64 -7.79
C LEU A 328 -17.13 -16.98 -8.09
N TRP A 329 -16.61 -17.12 -9.30
CA TRP A 329 -15.75 -18.24 -9.69
C TRP A 329 -14.34 -17.70 -9.94
N GLU A 330 -13.37 -18.25 -9.23
CA GLU A 330 -11.95 -17.89 -9.36
C GLU A 330 -11.13 -19.09 -9.83
N PHE A 331 -9.93 -18.82 -10.36
CA PHE A 331 -8.96 -19.84 -10.75
C PHE A 331 -9.44 -20.78 -11.86
N GLU A 332 -9.81 -20.20 -13.01
CA GLU A 332 -10.20 -20.92 -14.24
C GLU A 332 -11.51 -21.71 -14.12
N PRO A 333 -12.66 -21.02 -14.06
CA PRO A 333 -13.95 -21.70 -14.07
C PRO A 333 -14.17 -22.54 -15.35
N PRO A 334 -15.08 -23.53 -15.32
CA PRO A 334 -15.50 -24.27 -16.51
C PRO A 334 -15.98 -23.33 -17.62
N GLU A 335 -15.79 -23.68 -18.89
CA GLU A 335 -16.12 -22.81 -20.05
C GLU A 335 -17.62 -22.52 -20.23
N SER A 336 -18.47 -23.35 -19.61
CA SER A 336 -19.91 -23.16 -19.53
C SER A 336 -20.34 -23.26 -18.09
N LEU A 337 -21.00 -22.22 -17.59
CA LEU A 337 -21.55 -22.16 -16.24
C LEU A 337 -23.06 -22.00 -16.30
N HIS A 338 -23.74 -22.88 -15.60
CA HIS A 338 -25.19 -22.80 -15.41
C HIS A 338 -25.46 -22.16 -14.05
N VAL A 339 -26.10 -20.99 -14.07
CA VAL A 339 -26.51 -20.28 -12.86
C VAL A 339 -28.01 -20.34 -12.76
N THR A 340 -28.49 -20.91 -11.66
CA THR A 340 -29.92 -20.90 -11.33
C THR A 340 -30.15 -20.19 -10.00
N GLY A 341 -31.25 -19.44 -9.91
CA GLY A 341 -31.56 -18.67 -8.72
C GLY A 341 -33.02 -18.26 -8.61
N GLN A 342 -33.46 -18.06 -7.37
CA GLN A 342 -34.76 -17.54 -6.99
C GLN A 342 -34.53 -16.42 -5.99
N PHE A 343 -35.07 -15.25 -6.29
CA PHE A 343 -34.89 -14.05 -5.48
C PHE A 343 -36.24 -13.43 -5.18
N LEU A 344 -36.42 -12.95 -3.95
CA LEU A 344 -37.54 -12.09 -3.57
C LEU A 344 -37.09 -10.63 -3.65
N LEU A 345 -37.94 -9.81 -4.26
CA LEU A 345 -37.74 -8.38 -4.42
C LEU A 345 -39.04 -7.64 -4.17
N ALA A 346 -38.94 -6.34 -3.87
CA ALA A 346 -40.13 -5.51 -3.75
C ALA A 346 -40.88 -5.45 -5.10
N PRO A 347 -42.22 -5.32 -5.07
CA PRO A 347 -43.01 -5.12 -6.28
C PRO A 347 -42.46 -3.97 -7.12
N ALA A 348 -42.37 -4.18 -8.43
CA ALA A 348 -41.82 -3.22 -9.41
C ALA A 348 -40.34 -2.80 -9.21
N ALA A 349 -39.58 -3.39 -8.29
CA ALA A 349 -38.14 -3.14 -8.19
C ALA A 349 -37.43 -3.56 -9.48
N ARG A 350 -36.40 -2.81 -9.87
CA ARG A 350 -35.56 -3.13 -11.03
C ARG A 350 -34.37 -3.94 -10.56
N VAL A 351 -34.05 -4.98 -11.32
CA VAL A 351 -32.90 -5.83 -11.02
C VAL A 351 -31.79 -5.52 -12.01
N ILE A 352 -30.67 -5.00 -11.52
CA ILE A 352 -29.47 -4.73 -12.29
C ILE A 352 -28.61 -5.97 -12.25
N ARG A 353 -28.25 -6.48 -13.43
CA ARG A 353 -27.32 -7.59 -13.55
C ARG A 353 -25.99 -7.08 -14.02
N THR A 354 -24.91 -7.67 -13.52
CA THR A 354 -23.56 -7.38 -13.99
C THR A 354 -22.77 -8.67 -14.03
N VAL A 355 -22.37 -9.08 -15.24
CA VAL A 355 -21.42 -10.18 -15.45
C VAL A 355 -20.07 -9.57 -15.81
N GLU A 356 -19.08 -9.86 -14.98
CA GLU A 356 -17.69 -9.45 -15.17
C GLU A 356 -16.83 -10.68 -15.38
N ALA A 357 -16.41 -10.92 -16.63
CA ALA A 357 -15.48 -11.99 -16.97
C ALA A 357 -14.07 -11.42 -17.13
N THR A 358 -13.09 -12.01 -16.46
CA THR A 358 -11.68 -11.64 -16.57
C THR A 358 -10.91 -12.73 -17.31
N TYR A 359 -10.17 -12.35 -18.34
CA TYR A 359 -9.39 -13.24 -19.19
C TYR A 359 -7.88 -12.93 -19.07
N LEU A 360 -7.05 -13.96 -19.23
CA LEU A 360 -5.59 -13.84 -19.26
C LEU A 360 -5.03 -13.52 -20.65
N LYS A 361 -5.88 -13.49 -21.68
CA LYS A 361 -5.49 -13.26 -23.07
C LYS A 361 -5.80 -11.80 -23.47
N PRO A 362 -4.90 -11.10 -24.18
CA PRO A 362 -5.20 -9.78 -24.73
C PRO A 362 -6.20 -9.88 -25.89
N PRO A 363 -7.06 -8.88 -26.11
CA PRO A 363 -8.06 -8.89 -27.17
C PRO A 363 -7.46 -8.63 -28.56
N LEU A 364 -6.24 -8.12 -28.60
CA LEU A 364 -5.47 -7.84 -29.80
C LEU A 364 -4.06 -8.45 -29.65
N PRO A 365 -3.38 -8.79 -30.74
CA PRO A 365 -1.97 -9.14 -30.69
C PRO A 365 -1.17 -7.91 -30.26
N VAL A 366 -0.58 -7.98 -29.07
CA VAL A 366 0.22 -6.89 -28.51
C VAL A 366 1.66 -7.35 -28.42
N GLN A 367 2.56 -6.60 -29.05
CA GLN A 367 3.99 -6.80 -28.91
C GLN A 367 4.54 -5.75 -27.96
N ILE A 368 5.03 -6.22 -26.81
CA ILE A 368 5.71 -5.37 -25.82
C ILE A 368 7.19 -5.76 -25.85
N SER A 369 8.02 -4.83 -26.31
CA SER A 369 9.47 -4.94 -26.18
C SER A 369 9.88 -4.15 -24.95
N ALA A 370 10.33 -4.87 -23.93
CA ALA A 370 10.74 -4.32 -22.65
C ALA A 370 11.81 -5.25 -22.05
N GLY A 371 12.99 -4.72 -21.72
CA GLY A 371 14.17 -5.55 -21.44
C GLY A 371 14.00 -6.58 -20.31
N ILE A 372 13.46 -6.16 -19.14
CA ILE A 372 13.37 -6.99 -17.93
C ILE A 372 11.93 -7.02 -17.36
N PHE A 373 10.93 -6.58 -18.13
CA PHE A 373 9.56 -6.50 -17.62
C PHE A 373 8.83 -7.85 -17.67
N ASN A 374 8.17 -8.20 -16.58
CA ASN A 374 7.13 -9.22 -16.60
C ASN A 374 5.86 -8.60 -17.18
N VAL A 375 5.35 -9.17 -18.26
CA VAL A 375 4.15 -8.65 -18.94
C VAL A 375 2.96 -9.52 -18.57
N PHE A 376 1.94 -8.88 -17.99
CA PHE A 376 0.69 -9.51 -17.61
C PHE A 376 -0.46 -8.91 -18.43
N TYR A 377 -1.29 -9.79 -18.99
CA TYR A 377 -2.47 -9.40 -19.74
C TYR A 377 -3.71 -9.70 -18.92
N ARG A 378 -4.61 -8.71 -18.84
CA ARG A 378 -5.92 -8.85 -18.19
C ARG A 378 -6.97 -8.17 -19.06
N THR A 379 -7.92 -8.94 -19.56
CA THR A 379 -9.07 -8.41 -20.30
C THR A 379 -10.32 -8.61 -19.48
N LYS A 380 -10.99 -7.52 -19.12
CA LYS A 380 -12.25 -7.53 -18.38
C LYS A 380 -13.39 -7.25 -19.35
N VAL A 381 -14.23 -8.24 -19.59
CA VAL A 381 -15.47 -8.09 -20.37
C VAL A 381 -16.61 -7.89 -19.38
N VAL A 382 -17.35 -6.80 -19.54
CA VAL A 382 -18.47 -6.43 -18.68
C VAL A 382 -19.74 -6.44 -19.50
N TRP A 383 -20.69 -7.24 -19.07
CA TRP A 383 -22.06 -7.22 -19.55
C TRP A 383 -22.97 -6.73 -18.42
N GLN A 384 -23.75 -5.69 -18.69
CA GLN A 384 -24.66 -5.11 -17.71
C GLN A 384 -25.98 -4.79 -18.36
N ASP A 385 -27.06 -5.16 -17.71
CA ASP A 385 -28.40 -4.82 -18.14
C ASP A 385 -29.36 -4.71 -16.95
N THR A 386 -30.58 -4.28 -17.25
CA THR A 386 -31.63 -4.08 -16.25
C THR A 386 -32.81 -4.96 -16.60
N LEU A 387 -33.16 -5.86 -15.69
CA LEU A 387 -34.38 -6.65 -15.77
C LEU A 387 -35.58 -5.78 -15.41
N LYS A 388 -36.60 -5.90 -16.26
CA LYS A 388 -37.92 -5.34 -16.01
C LYS A 388 -38.84 -6.43 -15.50
#